data_AF-A0A225UG48-F1
#
_entry.id   AF-A0A225UG48-F1
#
_cell.length_a   1.000
_cell.length_b   1.000
_cell.length_c   1.000
_cell.angle_alpha   90.00
_cell.angle_beta   90.00
_cell.angle_gamma   90.00
#
_symmetry.space_group_name_H-M   'P 1'
#
loop_
_entity.id
_entity.type
_entity.pdbx_description
1 polymer ?
#
loop_
_entity_poly.entity_id
_entity_poly.type
_entity_poly.pdbx_seq_one_letter_code
_entity_poly.pdbx_strand_id
1 'polypeptide(L)'
;MRAPESEDELPSKTVSKDAGRQYSAKELEYALSRTELFRQLERNLVLSFIKPKLIGELTGRFHDPDLSKLTRVRPTIQALFAVLRESGFVLGAFEMERVYDWDHESWTNAIHAILDPLTVLVGTGKRKTTSTPARKAGTRSYFLHRVTRRVKTLTAASNPQDGCRCADCHA
;
A
#
# COMPACT_ATOMS: atom_id res chain seq x y z
N MET A 1 -63.83 -19.29 46.93
CA MET A 1 -64.01 -18.18 45.98
C MET A 1 -63.00 -17.08 46.25
N ARG A 2 -62.07 -16.84 45.33
CA ARG A 2 -61.33 -15.59 45.09
C ARG A 2 -60.70 -15.71 43.69
N ALA A 3 -60.81 -14.67 42.87
CA ALA A 3 -60.28 -14.58 41.51
C ALA A 3 -59.48 -13.24 41.39
N PRO A 4 -58.85 -12.89 40.26
CA PRO A 4 -57.51 -13.38 39.82
C PRO A 4 -56.62 -12.23 39.31
N GLU A 5 -55.32 -12.13 39.63
CA GLU A 5 -54.44 -11.14 38.94
C GLU A 5 -52.98 -11.59 38.78
N SER A 6 -52.33 -10.93 37.82
CA SER A 6 -50.93 -10.90 37.39
C SER A 6 -50.57 -11.73 36.17
N GLU A 7 -50.74 -11.04 35.04
CA GLU A 7 -50.00 -11.17 33.81
C GLU A 7 -48.48 -11.24 34.07
N ASP A 8 -47.83 -12.29 33.58
CA ASP A 8 -46.42 -12.21 33.20
C ASP A 8 -46.38 -12.36 31.68
N GLU A 9 -46.53 -11.20 31.06
CA GLU A 9 -46.23 -10.89 29.67
C GLU A 9 -44.84 -11.43 29.32
N LEU A 10 -44.80 -12.61 28.67
CA LEU A 10 -43.57 -13.10 28.05
C LEU A 10 -43.12 -12.03 27.05
N PRO A 11 -41.92 -11.44 27.19
CA PRO A 11 -41.42 -10.49 26.22
C PRO A 11 -41.37 -11.20 24.87
N SER A 12 -42.26 -10.70 24.01
CA SER A 12 -42.37 -11.06 22.62
C SER A 12 -40.98 -11.25 22.02
N LYS A 13 -40.84 -12.40 21.35
CA LYS A 13 -39.79 -12.69 20.37
C LYS A 13 -39.36 -11.37 19.74
N THR A 14 -38.09 -11.00 19.88
CA THR A 14 -37.50 -10.00 19.00
C THR A 14 -37.61 -10.58 17.60
N VAL A 15 -38.71 -10.21 16.95
CA VAL A 15 -38.97 -10.37 15.53
C VAL A 15 -37.73 -9.84 14.86
N SER A 16 -36.97 -10.75 14.26
CA SER A 16 -35.89 -10.44 13.34
C SER A 16 -36.47 -9.50 12.29
N LYS A 17 -36.27 -8.20 12.48
CA LYS A 17 -36.62 -7.18 11.50
C LYS A 17 -35.55 -7.15 10.43
N ASP A 18 -35.32 -8.30 9.80
CA ASP A 18 -34.73 -8.34 8.47
C ASP A 18 -35.88 -8.37 7.45
N ALA A 19 -36.70 -7.34 7.53
CA ALA A 19 -37.75 -7.11 6.56
C ALA A 19 -37.09 -6.54 5.31
N GLY A 20 -36.75 -7.41 4.37
CA GLY A 20 -36.60 -7.12 2.94
C GLY A 20 -35.94 -5.78 2.61
N ARG A 21 -34.69 -5.56 3.04
CA ARG A 21 -33.91 -4.43 2.57
C ARG A 21 -33.80 -4.52 1.05
N GLN A 22 -34.51 -3.65 0.34
CA GLN A 22 -34.33 -3.54 -1.10
C GLN A 22 -32.95 -2.92 -1.36
N TYR A 23 -32.06 -3.70 -1.96
CA TYR A 23 -30.78 -3.18 -2.42
C TYR A 23 -31.01 -2.32 -3.66
N SER A 24 -30.46 -1.11 -3.65
CA SER A 24 -30.30 -0.36 -4.90
C SER A 24 -29.33 -1.10 -5.83
N ALA A 25 -29.48 -0.90 -7.14
CA ALA A 25 -28.58 -1.50 -8.13
C ALA A 25 -27.10 -1.19 -7.84
N LYS A 26 -26.81 0.02 -7.34
CA LYS A 26 -25.45 0.46 -6.99
C LYS A 26 -24.90 -0.25 -5.75
N GLU A 27 -25.71 -0.46 -4.72
CA GLU A 27 -25.28 -1.21 -3.54
C GLU A 27 -24.97 -2.67 -3.90
N LEU A 28 -25.79 -3.26 -4.77
CA LEU A 28 -25.57 -4.62 -5.27
C LEU A 28 -24.28 -4.71 -6.10
N GLU A 29 -24.10 -3.79 -7.05
CA GLU A 29 -22.89 -3.72 -7.88
C GLU A 29 -21.63 -3.56 -7.04
N TYR A 30 -21.64 -2.65 -6.06
CA TYR A 30 -20.54 -2.48 -5.12
C TYR A 30 -20.25 -3.77 -4.33
N ALA A 31 -21.28 -4.41 -3.78
CA ALA A 31 -21.12 -5.64 -3.00
C ALA A 31 -20.58 -6.82 -3.84
N LEU A 32 -21.07 -6.97 -5.06
CA LEU A 32 -20.62 -7.99 -6.01
C LEU A 32 -19.18 -7.73 -6.47
N SER A 33 -18.83 -6.49 -6.83
CA SER A 33 -17.46 -6.13 -7.19
C SER A 33 -16.50 -6.34 -6.02
N ARG A 34 -16.91 -6.00 -4.78
CA ARG A 34 -16.08 -6.26 -3.60
C ARG A 34 -15.84 -7.75 -3.41
N THR A 35 -16.88 -8.57 -3.52
CA THR A 35 -16.79 -10.03 -3.39
C THR A 35 -15.91 -10.63 -4.50
N GLU A 36 -16.12 -10.19 -5.74
CA GLU A 36 -15.35 -10.64 -6.90
C GLU A 36 -13.88 -10.29 -6.78
N LEU A 37 -13.54 -9.08 -6.31
CA LEU A 37 -12.16 -8.68 -6.06
C LEU A 37 -11.45 -9.67 -5.13
N PHE A 38 -12.00 -9.93 -3.94
CA PHE A 38 -11.39 -10.85 -2.98
C PHE A 38 -11.32 -12.28 -3.52
N ARG A 39 -12.36 -12.74 -4.23
CA ARG A 39 -12.36 -14.04 -4.91
C ARG A 39 -11.19 -14.16 -5.90
N GLN A 40 -10.88 -13.11 -6.64
CA GLN A 40 -9.79 -13.10 -7.62
C GLN A 40 -8.42 -13.06 -6.94
N LEU A 41 -8.28 -12.30 -5.84
CA LEU A 41 -7.06 -12.29 -5.04
C LEU A 41 -6.68 -13.69 -4.53
N GLU A 42 -7.67 -14.53 -4.23
CA GLU A 42 -7.46 -15.90 -3.77
C GLU A 42 -7.30 -16.92 -4.90
N ARG A 43 -8.07 -16.79 -5.99
CA ARG A 43 -8.12 -17.82 -7.04
C ARG A 43 -7.11 -17.64 -8.16
N ASN A 44 -6.74 -16.41 -8.50
CA ASN A 44 -5.74 -16.18 -9.52
C ASN A 44 -4.36 -16.58 -8.97
N LEU A 45 -3.64 -17.45 -9.68
CA LEU A 45 -2.40 -18.03 -9.19
C LEU A 45 -1.29 -16.99 -8.94
N VAL A 46 -1.24 -15.92 -9.74
CA VAL A 46 -0.28 -14.82 -9.57
C VAL A 46 -0.67 -13.95 -8.36
N LEU A 47 -1.97 -13.67 -8.19
CA LEU A 47 -2.44 -12.87 -7.06
C LEU A 47 -2.31 -13.63 -5.74
N SER A 48 -2.58 -14.93 -5.73
CA SER A 48 -2.39 -15.79 -4.56
C SER A 48 -0.91 -15.99 -4.23
N PHE A 49 -0.03 -15.91 -5.23
CA PHE A 49 1.43 -15.90 -5.04
C PHE A 49 1.91 -14.62 -4.34
N ILE A 50 1.49 -13.43 -4.78
CA ILE A 50 1.93 -12.15 -4.20
C ILE A 50 1.18 -11.77 -2.90
N LYS A 51 0.10 -12.49 -2.56
CA LYS A 51 -0.65 -12.40 -1.30
C LYS A 51 -0.97 -10.97 -0.87
N PRO A 52 -1.64 -10.16 -1.71
CA PRO A 52 -1.93 -8.78 -1.37
C PRO A 52 -2.89 -8.71 -0.18
N LYS A 53 -2.61 -7.82 0.76
CA LYS A 53 -3.40 -7.59 1.96
C LYS A 53 -3.94 -6.18 1.95
N LEU A 54 -5.25 -6.04 2.08
CA LEU A 54 -5.88 -4.74 2.24
C LEU A 54 -5.53 -4.19 3.63
N ILE A 55 -4.99 -2.97 3.68
CA ILE A 55 -4.71 -2.29 4.95
C ILE A 55 -5.70 -1.15 5.11
N GLY A 56 -6.65 -1.31 6.02
CA GLY A 56 -7.74 -0.36 6.23
C GLY A 56 -8.86 -0.54 5.21
N GLU A 57 -9.24 0.54 4.54
CA GLU A 57 -10.31 0.54 3.53
C GLU A 57 -9.73 0.60 2.12
N LEU A 58 -10.58 0.30 1.12
CA LEU A 58 -10.23 0.55 -0.27
C LEU A 58 -10.08 2.07 -0.45
N THR A 59 -8.86 2.52 -0.70
CA THR A 59 -8.52 3.93 -0.79
C THR A 59 -7.93 4.24 -2.14
N GLY A 60 -8.13 5.47 -2.59
CA GLY A 60 -7.39 6.02 -3.73
C GLY A 60 -8.00 5.60 -5.07
N ARG A 61 -8.12 6.59 -5.96
CA ARG A 61 -8.41 6.34 -7.36
C ARG A 61 -7.11 5.83 -7.99
N PHE A 62 -7.09 4.62 -8.53
CA PHE A 62 -5.86 4.09 -9.13
C PHE A 62 -5.72 4.55 -10.57
N HIS A 63 -4.49 4.60 -11.07
CA HIS A 63 -4.21 4.90 -12.46
C HIS A 63 -4.45 3.68 -13.33
N ASP A 64 -5.37 3.82 -14.27
CA ASP A 64 -5.66 2.78 -15.24
C ASP A 64 -4.38 2.43 -16.04
N PRO A 65 -3.89 1.18 -15.96
CA PRO A 65 -2.68 0.79 -16.67
C PRO A 65 -2.95 0.69 -18.17
N ASP A 66 -2.08 1.31 -18.97
CA ASP A 66 -2.11 1.16 -20.43
C ASP A 66 -1.58 -0.22 -20.84
N LEU A 67 -2.47 -1.21 -20.88
CA LEU A 67 -2.13 -2.61 -21.14
C LEU A 67 -1.46 -2.80 -22.51
N SER A 68 -1.74 -1.94 -23.49
CA SER A 68 -1.10 -1.99 -24.82
C SER A 68 0.41 -1.76 -24.76
N LYS A 69 0.89 -1.03 -23.74
CA LYS A 69 2.31 -0.74 -23.51
C LYS A 69 3.00 -1.78 -22.63
N LEU A 70 2.24 -2.67 -22.00
CA LEU A 70 2.76 -3.71 -21.12
C LEU A 70 3.13 -4.94 -21.95
N THR A 71 4.15 -4.85 -22.81
CA THR A 71 4.57 -5.95 -23.69
C THR A 71 5.62 -6.88 -23.08
N ARG A 72 6.08 -6.59 -21.86
CA ARG A 72 7.15 -7.31 -21.17
C ARG A 72 6.76 -7.55 -19.72
N VAL A 73 7.22 -8.68 -19.17
CA VAL A 73 6.95 -9.13 -17.79
C VAL A 73 7.21 -8.02 -16.75
N ARG A 74 8.39 -7.38 -16.79
CA ARG A 74 8.78 -6.38 -15.78
C ARG A 74 7.82 -5.16 -15.72
N PRO A 75 7.52 -4.46 -16.83
CA PRO A 75 6.49 -3.43 -16.84
C PRO A 75 5.13 -3.91 -16.34
N THR A 76 4.71 -5.13 -16.69
CA THR A 76 3.42 -5.70 -16.27
C THR A 76 3.36 -5.89 -14.75
N ILE A 77 4.40 -6.48 -14.15
CA ILE A 77 4.52 -6.62 -12.69
C ILE A 77 4.43 -5.26 -12.00
N GLN A 78 5.19 -4.27 -12.50
CA GLN A 78 5.18 -2.92 -11.94
C GLN A 78 3.80 -2.27 -12.01
N ALA A 79 3.06 -2.47 -13.11
CA ALA A 79 1.70 -1.98 -13.26
C ALA A 79 0.75 -2.64 -12.26
N LEU A 80 0.79 -3.98 -12.11
CA LEU A 80 -0.02 -4.68 -11.13
C LEU A 80 0.24 -4.19 -9.70
N PHE A 81 1.52 -4.05 -9.33
CA PHE A 81 1.90 -3.58 -8.00
C PHE A 81 1.46 -2.14 -7.75
N ALA A 82 1.52 -1.28 -8.78
CA ALA A 82 1.01 0.07 -8.69
C ALA A 82 -0.51 0.09 -8.45
N VAL A 83 -1.29 -0.67 -9.24
CA VAL A 83 -2.76 -0.76 -9.09
C VAL A 83 -3.13 -1.21 -7.67
N LEU A 84 -2.50 -2.27 -7.17
CA LEU A 84 -2.74 -2.78 -5.82
C LEU A 84 -2.42 -1.74 -4.74
N ARG A 85 -1.23 -1.12 -4.80
CA ARG A 85 -0.79 -0.13 -3.82
C ARG A 85 -1.65 1.14 -3.83
N GLU A 86 -1.99 1.62 -5.02
CA GLU A 86 -2.85 2.80 -5.19
C GLU A 86 -4.27 2.56 -4.72
N SER A 87 -4.72 1.30 -4.67
CA SER A 87 -6.04 0.87 -4.17
C SER A 87 -6.04 0.53 -2.66
N GLY A 88 -4.92 0.70 -1.96
CA GLY A 88 -4.81 0.45 -0.50
C GLY A 88 -4.28 -0.94 -0.11
N PHE A 89 -3.80 -1.75 -1.06
CA PHE A 89 -3.18 -3.03 -0.75
C PHE A 89 -1.68 -2.91 -0.48
N VAL A 90 -1.20 -3.72 0.47
CA VAL A 90 0.22 -4.01 0.66
C VAL A 90 0.48 -5.42 0.16
N LEU A 91 1.59 -5.63 -0.55
CA LEU A 91 1.97 -6.96 -1.02
C LEU A 91 2.39 -7.83 0.17
N GLY A 92 2.05 -9.11 0.15
CA GLY A 92 2.43 -10.05 1.18
C GLY A 92 3.90 -10.45 1.09
N ALA A 93 4.30 -11.42 1.91
CA ALA A 93 5.59 -12.07 1.77
C ALA A 93 5.52 -13.10 0.63
N PHE A 94 6.35 -12.91 -0.39
CA PHE A 94 6.52 -13.82 -1.53
C PHE A 94 8.01 -13.85 -1.95
N GLU A 95 8.40 -14.90 -2.65
CA GLU A 95 9.77 -15.12 -3.10
C GLU A 95 10.06 -14.28 -4.36
N MET A 96 10.93 -13.28 -4.26
CA MET A 96 11.23 -12.37 -5.38
C MET A 96 11.87 -13.10 -6.56
N GLU A 97 12.58 -14.19 -6.29
CA GLU A 97 13.26 -15.04 -7.25
C GLU A 97 12.25 -15.71 -8.20
N ARG A 98 11.06 -16.03 -7.70
CA ARG A 98 9.99 -16.73 -8.42
C ARG A 98 9.04 -15.82 -9.19
N VAL A 99 9.23 -14.50 -9.10
CA VAL A 99 8.44 -13.51 -9.85
C VAL A 99 8.58 -13.74 -11.37
N TYR A 100 9.76 -14.19 -11.81
CA TYR A 100 10.04 -14.46 -13.23
C TYR A 100 9.68 -15.88 -13.67
N ASP A 101 9.17 -16.73 -12.77
CA ASP A 101 8.64 -18.07 -13.12
C ASP A 101 7.31 -17.96 -13.90
N TRP A 102 6.60 -16.83 -13.74
CA TRP A 102 5.33 -16.57 -14.40
C TRP A 102 5.55 -15.85 -15.74
N ASP A 103 4.84 -16.30 -16.76
CA ASP A 103 4.87 -15.69 -18.08
C ASP A 103 4.10 -14.35 -18.13
N HIS A 104 4.29 -13.62 -19.23
CA HIS A 104 3.69 -12.31 -19.43
C HIS A 104 2.15 -12.33 -19.47
N GLU A 105 1.55 -13.38 -20.02
CA GLU A 105 0.10 -13.57 -20.10
C GLU A 105 -0.48 -13.81 -18.70
N SER A 106 0.18 -14.62 -17.88
CA SER A 106 -0.18 -14.84 -16.47
C SER A 106 -0.25 -13.53 -15.68
N TRP A 107 0.76 -12.66 -15.80
CA TRP A 107 0.75 -11.34 -15.17
C TRP A 107 -0.34 -10.41 -15.72
N THR A 108 -0.58 -10.44 -17.03
CA THR A 108 -1.59 -9.61 -17.69
C THR A 108 -3.00 -10.05 -17.27
N ASN A 109 -3.25 -11.35 -17.21
CA ASN A 109 -4.50 -11.93 -16.73
C ASN A 109 -4.76 -11.55 -15.25
N ALA A 110 -3.71 -11.53 -14.41
CA ALA A 110 -3.83 -11.09 -13.03
C ALA A 110 -4.26 -9.61 -12.91
N ILE A 111 -3.78 -8.74 -13.80
CA ILE A 111 -4.24 -7.35 -13.87
C ILE A 111 -5.71 -7.30 -14.28
N HIS A 112 -6.09 -7.96 -15.39
CA HIS A 112 -7.47 -7.99 -15.86
C HIS A 112 -8.45 -8.48 -14.79
N ALA A 113 -8.08 -9.51 -14.04
CA ALA A 113 -8.91 -10.10 -13.00
C ALA A 113 -9.33 -9.11 -11.89
N ILE A 114 -8.54 -8.06 -11.64
CA ILE A 114 -8.83 -7.10 -10.56
C ILE A 114 -9.24 -5.72 -11.07
N LEU A 115 -9.01 -5.39 -12.35
CA LEU A 115 -9.29 -4.05 -12.88
C LEU A 115 -10.77 -3.71 -12.85
N ASP A 116 -11.65 -4.58 -13.35
CA ASP A 116 -13.08 -4.29 -13.41
C ASP A 116 -13.67 -4.13 -11.99
N PRO A 117 -13.41 -5.06 -11.04
CA PRO A 117 -13.86 -4.88 -9.66
C PRO A 117 -13.32 -3.60 -9.01
N LEU A 118 -12.04 -3.30 -9.16
CA LEU A 118 -11.45 -2.09 -8.56
C LEU A 118 -12.01 -0.82 -9.19
N THR A 119 -12.28 -0.82 -10.49
CA THR A 119 -12.84 0.35 -11.18
C THR A 119 -14.21 0.72 -10.62
N VAL A 120 -15.05 -0.25 -10.29
CA VAL A 120 -16.34 -0.01 -9.61
C VAL A 120 -16.13 0.50 -8.18
N LEU A 121 -15.18 -0.09 -7.44
CA LEU A 121 -15.02 0.16 -6.01
C LEU A 121 -14.33 1.48 -5.68
N VAL A 122 -13.32 1.88 -6.45
CA VAL A 122 -12.50 3.07 -6.17
C VAL A 122 -12.37 4.04 -7.35
N GLY A 123 -12.76 3.62 -8.55
CA GLY A 123 -12.64 4.42 -9.78
C GLY A 123 -11.22 4.54 -10.33
N THR A 124 -11.11 5.06 -11.56
CA THR A 124 -9.84 5.18 -12.31
C THR A 124 -9.42 6.62 -12.57
N GLY A 125 -8.21 7.01 -12.14
CA GLY A 125 -7.64 8.33 -12.32
C GLY A 125 -6.91 8.43 -13.66
N LYS A 126 -7.09 9.53 -14.40
CA LYS A 126 -6.26 9.80 -15.57
C LYS A 126 -4.88 10.26 -15.09
N ARG A 127 -3.80 9.60 -15.55
CA ARG A 127 -2.45 10.15 -15.38
C ARG A 127 -2.41 11.50 -16.08
N LYS A 128 -2.27 12.57 -15.31
CA LYS A 128 -1.86 13.85 -15.88
C LYS A 128 -0.40 13.65 -16.26
N THR A 129 -0.13 13.45 -17.55
CA THR A 129 1.23 13.51 -18.09
C THR A 129 1.71 14.93 -17.87
N THR A 130 2.28 15.21 -16.69
CA THR A 130 3.07 16.41 -16.49
C THR A 130 4.32 16.18 -17.31
N SER A 131 4.26 16.54 -18.60
CA SER A 131 5.46 16.81 -19.36
C SER A 131 6.24 17.84 -18.56
N THR A 132 7.35 17.42 -17.97
CA THR A 132 8.34 18.32 -17.38
C THR A 132 8.62 19.40 -18.43
N PRO A 133 8.38 20.70 -18.17
CA PRO A 133 8.82 21.72 -19.10
C PRO A 133 10.33 21.58 -19.21
N ALA A 134 10.81 21.43 -20.45
CA ALA A 134 12.21 21.29 -20.78
C ALA A 134 13.02 22.37 -20.05
N ARG A 135 13.71 21.97 -18.99
CA ARG A 135 14.56 22.86 -18.21
C ARG A 135 15.79 23.10 -19.09
N LYS A 136 15.80 24.25 -19.76
CA LYS A 136 16.93 24.71 -20.59
C LYS A 136 18.23 24.52 -19.81
N ALA A 137 19.20 23.89 -20.45
CA ALA A 137 20.57 23.84 -19.98
C ALA A 137 21.08 25.28 -19.78
N GLY A 138 21.57 25.58 -18.58
CA GLY A 138 22.07 26.89 -18.23
C GLY A 138 22.78 26.89 -16.88
N THR A 139 24.10 26.73 -16.96
CA THR A 139 25.10 27.18 -15.98
C THR A 139 25.24 26.37 -14.67
N ARG A 140 26.34 25.61 -14.63
CA ARG A 140 26.99 25.05 -13.43
C ARG A 140 27.08 26.10 -12.32
N SER A 141 26.50 25.79 -11.16
CA SER A 141 26.96 26.36 -9.88
C SER A 141 27.30 25.19 -8.98
N TYR A 142 28.60 24.89 -8.86
CA TYR A 142 29.10 23.96 -7.85
C TYR A 142 29.07 24.68 -6.50
N PHE A 143 27.99 24.50 -5.75
CA PHE A 143 27.96 24.87 -4.34
C PHE A 143 28.70 23.78 -3.55
N LEU A 144 30.01 23.93 -3.43
CA LEU A 144 30.82 23.18 -2.48
C LEU A 144 30.35 23.55 -1.06
N HIS A 145 29.71 22.60 -0.38
CA HIS A 145 29.43 22.71 1.05
C HIS A 145 30.76 22.73 1.81
N ARG A 146 31.14 23.94 2.25
CA ARG A 146 32.23 24.19 3.17
C ARG A 146 31.82 23.69 4.56
N VAL A 147 32.25 22.49 4.93
CA VAL A 147 32.15 21.99 6.32
C VAL A 147 33.20 22.71 7.15
N THR A 148 32.83 23.81 7.83
CA THR A 148 33.67 24.41 8.86
C THR A 148 33.42 23.71 10.20
N ARG A 149 34.40 22.92 10.64
CA ARG A 149 34.52 22.44 12.04
C ARG A 149 34.49 23.64 12.97
N ARG A 150 33.60 23.65 13.95
CA ARG A 150 33.68 24.56 15.10
C ARG A 150 34.12 23.76 16.31
N VAL A 151 35.40 23.90 16.62
CA VAL A 151 36.01 23.45 17.88
C VAL A 151 35.40 24.29 19.00
N LYS A 152 34.78 23.65 20.00
CA LYS A 152 34.55 24.25 21.32
C LYS A 152 35.49 23.56 22.29
N THR A 153 36.66 24.16 22.47
CA THR A 153 37.52 23.92 23.62
C THR A 153 36.89 24.62 24.83
N LEU A 154 36.51 23.83 25.82
CA LEU A 154 36.22 24.33 27.16
C LEU A 154 37.56 24.55 27.87
N THR A 155 37.88 25.80 28.13
CA THR A 155 38.95 26.21 29.03
C THR A 155 38.37 26.22 30.44
N ALA A 156 38.84 25.33 31.31
CA ALA A 156 38.74 25.49 32.75
C ALA A 156 40.13 25.23 33.34
N ALA A 157 40.57 26.20 34.11
CA ALA A 157 41.93 26.41 34.55
C ALA A 157 42.30 25.60 35.80
N SER A 158 43.62 25.51 35.99
CA SER A 158 44.37 25.34 37.25
C SER A 158 44.40 23.94 37.87
N ASN A 159 45.50 23.41 38.42
CA ASN A 159 46.96 23.54 38.28
C ASN A 159 47.53 22.27 38.98
N PRO A 160 48.83 22.10 39.29
CA PRO A 160 49.63 21.00 38.77
C PRO A 160 50.15 20.05 39.87
N GLN A 161 50.15 18.74 39.69
CA GLN A 161 51.08 17.88 40.46
C GLN A 161 51.56 16.68 39.65
N ASP A 162 52.88 16.64 39.54
CA ASP A 162 53.76 15.48 39.64
C ASP A 162 53.75 14.41 38.54
N GLY A 163 54.95 14.21 37.99
CA GLY A 163 55.38 12.88 37.58
C GLY A 163 55.91 12.80 36.16
N CYS A 164 57.21 13.02 36.00
CA CYS A 164 58.05 12.47 34.93
C CYS A 164 57.66 10.99 34.62
N ARG A 165 57.78 10.47 33.40
CA ARG A 165 59.05 10.27 32.69
C ARG A 165 58.78 9.68 31.30
N CYS A 166 59.64 10.05 30.36
CA CYS A 166 59.71 9.62 28.96
C CYS A 166 60.12 8.14 28.79
N ALA A 167 60.13 7.73 27.51
CA ALA A 167 60.75 6.56 26.88
C ALA A 167 59.86 5.31 26.74
N ASP A 168 59.84 4.57 25.64
CA ASP A 168 60.38 4.71 24.28
C ASP A 168 59.69 3.61 23.46
N CYS A 169 59.33 3.91 22.20
CA CYS A 169 59.02 2.89 21.21
C CYS A 169 60.35 2.40 20.63
N HIS A 170 60.63 1.09 20.63
CA HIS A 170 61.46 0.48 19.58
C HIS A 170 61.30 -1.04 19.51
N ALA A 171 61.17 -1.50 18.26
CA ALA A 171 61.35 -2.84 17.68
C ALA A 171 60.34 -3.94 18.03
#